data_AF-A0A843GX53-F1
#
_entry.id   AF-A0A843GX53-F1
#
_cell.length_a   1.000
_cell.length_b   1.000
_cell.length_c   1.000
_cell.angle_alpha   90.00
_cell.angle_beta   90.00
_cell.angle_gamma   90.00
#
_symmetry.space_group_name_H-M   'P 1'
#
loop_
_entity.id
_entity.type
_entity.pdbx_description
1 polymer ?
#
loop_
_entity_poly.entity_id
_entity_poly.type
_entity_poly.pdbx_seq_one_letter_code
_entity_poly.pdbx_strand_id
1 'polypeptide(L)' 'MRIPDNITDIGERAFIGSTVSKVILPNTIKKLPMGLFENCFNLHKIFIPDSVTEFS' A
#
# COMPACT_ATOMS: atom_id res chain seq x y z
N MET A 1 0.94 6.07 8.15
CA MET A 1 1.90 4.95 8.18
C MET A 1 2.88 5.09 7.04
N ARG A 2 4.16 4.88 7.31
CA ARG A 2 5.22 4.73 6.29
C ARG A 2 5.65 3.27 6.31
N ILE A 3 5.64 2.62 5.15
CA ILE A 3 6.18 1.25 5.03
C ILE A 3 7.71 1.37 4.94
N PRO A 4 8.47 0.52 5.65
CA PRO A 4 9.93 0.55 5.60
C PRO A 4 10.51 0.33 4.20
N ASP A 5 11.64 0.98 3.93
CA ASP A 5 12.26 1.00 2.60
C ASP A 5 12.91 -0.35 2.20
N ASN A 6 12.94 -1.34 3.09
CA ASN A 6 13.41 -2.71 2.82
C ASN A 6 12.29 -3.68 2.42
N ILE A 7 11.03 -3.23 2.40
CA ILE A 7 9.90 -4.07 1.97
C ILE A 7 9.80 -4.03 0.45
N THR A 8 9.96 -5.18 -0.19
CA THR A 8 9.88 -5.33 -1.66
C THR A 8 8.50 -5.76 -2.14
N ASP A 9 7.73 -6.44 -1.27
CA ASP A 9 6.49 -7.11 -1.63
C ASP A 9 5.40 -6.84 -0.60
N ILE A 10 4.15 -6.76 -1.07
CA ILE A 10 2.97 -6.60 -0.23
C ILE A 10 1.94 -7.64 -0.66
N GLY A 11 1.39 -8.37 0.31
CA GLY A 11 0.39 -9.40 0.07
C GLY A 11 -1.02 -8.85 -0.19
N GLU A 12 -1.86 -9.66 -0.82
CA GLU A 12 -3.30 -9.38 -0.98
C GLU A 12 -3.93 -9.02 0.37
N ARG A 13 -4.77 -7.98 0.37
CA ARG A 13 -5.47 -7.52 1.58
C ARG A 13 -4.58 -7.17 2.79
N ALA A 14 -3.29 -6.86 2.60
CA ALA A 14 -2.36 -6.63 3.72
C ALA A 14 -2.78 -5.50 4.69
N PHE A 15 -3.57 -4.52 4.24
CA PHE A 15 -4.11 -3.46 5.10
C PHE A 15 -5.64 -3.55 5.27
N ILE A 16 -6.27 -4.70 5.02
CA ILE A 16 -7.73 -4.80 5.15
C ILE A 16 -8.24 -4.34 6.52
N GLY A 17 -9.23 -3.46 6.52
CA GLY A 17 -9.84 -2.91 7.73
C GLY A 17 -8.92 -2.00 8.56
N SER A 18 -7.76 -1.61 8.03
CA SER A 18 -6.82 -0.75 8.75
C SER A 18 -7.41 0.63 9.00
N THR A 19 -7.10 1.21 10.16
CA THR A 19 -7.54 2.54 10.58
C THR A 19 -6.59 3.65 10.15
N VAL A 20 -5.58 3.33 9.33
CA VAL A 20 -4.60 4.31 8.83
C VAL A 20 -5.27 5.39 8.01
N SER A 21 -4.85 6.63 8.23
CA SER A 21 -5.39 7.78 7.51
C SER A 21 -4.56 8.17 6.28
N LYS A 22 -3.26 7.83 6.31
CA LYS A 22 -2.31 8.07 5.24
C LYS A 22 -1.33 6.91 5.12
N VAL A 23 -1.00 6.50 3.90
CA VAL A 23 0.04 5.49 3.60
C VAL A 23 1.10 6.07 2.68
N ILE A 24 2.37 5.76 2.95
CA ILE A 24 3.51 6.07 2.09
C ILE A 24 4.18 4.75 1.74
N LEU A 25 4.15 4.39 0.45
CA LEU A 25 4.79 3.19 -0.09
C LEU A 25 6.26 3.52 -0.47
N PRO A 26 7.21 2.61 -0.23
CA PRO A 26 8.61 2.81 -0.60
C PRO A 26 8.82 2.52 -2.08
N ASN A 27 9.89 3.12 -2.65
CA ASN A 27 10.28 2.95 -4.05
C ASN A 27 10.71 1.51 -4.43
N THR A 28 10.74 0.61 -3.46
CA THR A 28 11.02 -0.82 -3.64
C THR A 28 9.79 -1.61 -4.11
N ILE A 29 8.57 -1.10 -3.91
CA ILE A 29 7.35 -1.78 -4.33
C ILE A 29 7.17 -1.67 -5.85
N LYS A 30 6.92 -2.82 -6.49
CA LYS A 30 6.62 -2.93 -7.93
C LYS A 30 5.16 -3.19 -8.24
N LYS A 31 4.47 -3.89 -7.34
CA LYS A 31 3.13 -4.41 -7.57
C LYS A 31 2.20 -4.11 -6.41
N LEU A 32 0.98 -3.67 -6.71
CA LEU A 32 -0.07 -3.50 -5.72
C LEU A 32 -1.16 -4.57 -5.93
N PRO A 33 -1.42 -5.41 -4.91
CA PRO A 33 -2.41 -6.48 -5.02
C PRO A 33 -3.83 -6.00 -4.76
N MET A 34 -4.78 -6.83 -5.19
CA MET A 34 -6.21 -6.57 -5.10
C MET A 34 -6.63 -6.47 -3.63
N GLY A 35 -7.53 -5.53 -3.36
CA GLY A 35 -8.06 -5.35 -2.01
C GLY A 35 -7.01 -4.92 -0.98
N LEU A 36 -5.83 -4.45 -1.39
CA LEU A 36 -4.76 -4.05 -0.48
C LEU A 36 -5.25 -3.16 0.67
N PHE A 37 -6.14 -2.22 0.36
CA PHE A 37 -6.76 -1.28 1.30
C PHE A 37 -8.27 -1.49 1.45
N GLU A 38 -8.76 -2.72 1.26
CA GLU A 38 -10.18 -3.06 1.44
C GLU A 38 -10.67 -2.65 2.83
N ASN A 39 -11.86 -2.05 2.94
CA ASN A 39 -12.45 -1.59 4.21
C ASN A 39 -11.59 -0.60 5.03
N CYS A 40 -10.62 0.11 4.43
CA CYS A 40 -9.85 1.16 5.09
C CYS A 40 -10.62 2.49 5.16
N PHE A 41 -11.65 2.57 6.00
CA PHE A 41 -12.59 3.71 5.99
C PHE A 41 -11.96 5.08 6.35
N ASN A 42 -10.85 5.11 7.08
CA ASN A 42 -10.16 6.35 7.45
C ASN A 42 -9.09 6.78 6.44
N LEU A 43 -8.75 5.92 5.48
CA LEU A 43 -7.66 6.15 4.54
C LEU A 43 -8.08 7.16 3.47
N HIS A 44 -7.50 8.36 3.54
CA HIS A 44 -7.79 9.45 2.61
C HIS A 44 -6.57 9.84 1.76
N LYS A 45 -5.39 9.28 2.03
CA LYS A 45 -4.18 9.60 1.28
C LYS A 45 -3.24 8.41 1.12
N ILE A 46 -2.86 8.12 -0.13
CA ILE A 46 -1.83 7.14 -0.46
C ILE A 46 -0.79 7.83 -1.33
N PHE A 47 0.49 7.73 -0.96
CA PHE A 47 1.61 8.11 -1.83
C PHE A 47 2.10 6.85 -2.55
N ILE A 48 1.80 6.78 -3.85
CA ILE A 48 2.24 5.71 -4.74
C ILE A 48 3.53 6.18 -5.44
N PRO A 49 4.65 5.48 -5.29
CA PRO A 49 5.90 5.81 -5.97
C PRO A 49 5.88 5.37 -7.43
N ASP A 50 6.70 6.04 -8.25
CA ASP A 50 6.85 5.75 -9.69
C ASP A 50 7.38 4.33 -9.98
N SER A 51 7.89 3.65 -8.95
CA SER A 51 8.35 2.26 -9.05
C SER A 51 7.22 1.25 -9.26
N VAL A 52 5.97 1.61 -8.94
CA VAL A 52 4.80 0.75 -9.10
C VAL A 52 4.43 0.68 -10.57
N THR A 53 4.59 -0.50 -11.16
CA THR A 53 4.30 -0.76 -12.58
C THR A 53 3.14 -1.73 -12.79
N GLU A 54 2.68 -2.39 -11.73
CA GLU A 54 1.66 -3.44 -11.82
C GLU A 54 0.56 -3.30 -10.75
N PHE A 55 -0.67 -3.59 -11.16
CA PHE A 55 -1.85 -3.73 -10.30
C PHE A 55 -2.48 -5.09 -10.62
N SER A 56 -2.65 -5.94 -9.62
CA SER A 56 -3.31 -7.26 -9.77
C SER A 56 -4.55 -7.37 -8.93
#